data_AF-A0A529KXC6-F1
#
_entry.id   AF-A0A529KXC6-F1
#
_cell.length_a   1.000
_cell.length_b   1.000
_cell.length_c   1.000
_cell.angle_alpha   90.00
_cell.angle_beta   90.00
_cell.angle_gamma   90.00
#
_symmetry.space_group_name_H-M   'P 1'
#
loop_
_entity.id
_entity.type
_entity.pdbx_description
1 polymer ?
#
loop_
_entity_poly.entity_id
_entity_poly.type
_entity_poly.pdbx_seq_one_letter_code
_entity_poly.pdbx_strand_id
1 'polypeptide(L)'
;LWIFLLLFVLSLFSELIANDKPIVASYKGEILFPVLVAYPEEKFGGFYAVTDYRDPVIQDEINANGWMIWPPVRYSYQTVNNAIPEAAPAKPSWLYDRKARCSQYPQGEADPNCAVGNWNWLGTDDQA
;
A
#
# COMPACT_ATOMS: atom_id res chain seq x y z
N LEU A 1 1.28 -24.65 21.16
CA LEU A 1 2.49 -24.58 20.30
C LEU A 1 2.16 -24.22 18.84
N TRP A 2 1.17 -24.86 18.20
CA TRP A 2 0.80 -24.60 16.80
C TRP A 2 0.49 -23.14 16.45
N ILE A 3 -0.30 -22.45 17.28
CA ILE A 3 -0.61 -21.02 17.07
C ILE A 3 0.66 -20.18 17.11
N PHE A 4 1.55 -20.45 18.07
CA PHE A 4 2.83 -19.75 18.17
C PHE A 4 3.70 -19.99 16.94
N LEU A 5 3.83 -21.24 16.48
CA LEU A 5 4.61 -21.56 15.28
C LEU A 5 4.05 -20.87 14.03
N LEU A 6 2.72 -20.84 13.89
CA LEU A 6 2.06 -20.13 12.79
C LEU A 6 2.39 -18.62 12.83
N LEU A 7 2.18 -17.99 13.99
CA LEU A 7 2.47 -16.56 14.15
C LEU A 7 3.96 -16.24 13.95
N PHE A 8 4.84 -17.13 14.43
CA PHE A 8 6.29 -17.00 14.24
C PHE A 8 6.66 -17.07 12.75
N VAL A 9 6.15 -18.06 12.01
CA VAL A 9 6.39 -18.15 10.57
C VAL A 9 5.84 -16.92 9.85
N LEU A 10 4.62 -16.47 10.16
CA LEU A 10 4.05 -15.26 9.57
C LEU A 10 4.90 -14.01 9.88
N SER A 11 5.48 -13.91 11.08
CA SER A 11 6.34 -12.79 11.45
C SER A 11 7.67 -12.76 10.68
N LEU A 12 8.24 -13.93 10.34
CA LEU A 12 9.47 -14.00 9.53
C LEU A 12 9.23 -13.51 8.09
N PHE A 13 7.99 -13.61 7.61
CA PHE A 13 7.57 -13.16 6.29
C PHE A 13 6.65 -11.94 6.36
N SER A 14 6.76 -11.12 7.42
CA SER A 14 5.91 -9.94 7.59
C SER A 14 6.02 -8.99 6.40
N GLU A 15 7.21 -8.84 5.84
CA GLU A 15 7.53 -7.97 4.69
C GLU A 15 6.79 -8.39 3.40
N LEU A 16 6.29 -9.63 3.32
CA LEU A 16 5.46 -10.14 2.22
C LEU A 16 3.95 -9.99 2.51
N ILE A 17 3.59 -9.74 3.76
CA ILE A 17 2.19 -9.62 4.22
C ILE A 17 1.80 -8.14 4.35
N ALA A 18 2.71 -7.31 4.87
CA ALA A 18 2.54 -5.90 5.12
C ALA A 18 3.75 -5.12 4.60
N ASN A 19 3.57 -4.36 3.52
CA ASN A 19 4.63 -3.55 2.92
C ASN A 19 4.05 -2.37 2.13
N ASP A 20 4.75 -1.25 2.13
CA ASP A 20 4.43 -0.09 1.29
C ASP A 20 4.92 -0.25 -0.17
N LYS A 21 5.60 -1.35 -0.48
CA LYS A 21 6.09 -1.68 -1.82
C LYS A 21 5.41 -2.94 -2.37
N PRO A 22 5.25 -3.05 -3.70
CA PRO A 22 4.81 -4.29 -4.30
C PRO A 22 5.91 -5.36 -4.19
N ILE A 23 5.49 -6.62 -4.11
CA ILE A 23 6.42 -7.76 -4.01
C ILE A 23 7.13 -7.95 -5.35
N VAL A 24 6.38 -7.84 -6.45
CA VAL A 24 6.87 -7.91 -7.82
C VAL A 24 6.20 -6.82 -8.64
N ALA A 25 6.96 -6.18 -9.53
CA ALA A 25 6.44 -5.29 -10.54
C ALA A 25 7.03 -5.65 -11.91
N SER A 26 6.22 -5.61 -12.95
CA SER A 26 6.70 -5.58 -14.34
C SER A 26 6.63 -4.16 -14.85
N TYR A 27 7.69 -3.68 -15.49
CA TYR A 27 7.73 -2.34 -16.07
C TYR A 27 8.60 -2.33 -17.32
N LYS A 28 8.02 -1.93 -18.46
CA LYS A 28 8.70 -1.83 -19.77
C LYS A 28 9.47 -3.11 -20.17
N GLY A 29 8.92 -4.28 -19.80
CA GLY A 29 9.49 -5.60 -20.09
C GLY A 29 10.50 -6.12 -19.06
N GLU A 30 10.87 -5.33 -18.04
CA GLU A 30 11.72 -5.76 -16.93
C GLU A 30 10.86 -6.26 -15.76
N ILE A 31 11.32 -7.30 -15.05
CA ILE A 31 10.73 -7.76 -13.79
C ILE A 31 11.56 -7.20 -12.63
N LEU A 32 10.91 -6.45 -11.77
CA LEU A 32 11.45 -5.77 -10.62
C LEU A 32 10.97 -6.45 -9.34
N PHE A 33 11.80 -6.41 -8.30
CA PHE A 33 11.46 -6.90 -6.95
C PHE A 33 11.60 -5.77 -5.92
N PRO A 34 10.64 -4.83 -5.85
CA PRO A 34 10.76 -3.63 -5.00
C PRO A 34 10.90 -3.90 -3.51
N VAL A 35 10.41 -5.05 -3.04
CA VAL A 35 10.60 -5.50 -1.64
C VAL A 35 12.06 -5.84 -1.31
N LEU A 36 12.88 -6.20 -2.31
CA LEU A 36 14.29 -6.56 -2.13
C LEU A 36 15.25 -5.45 -2.58
N VAL A 37 14.84 -4.63 -3.55
CA VAL A 37 15.69 -3.63 -4.20
C VAL A 37 15.01 -2.27 -4.18
N ALA A 38 15.70 -1.26 -3.65
CA ALA A 38 15.25 0.12 -3.72
C ALA A 38 15.54 0.67 -5.13
N TYR A 39 14.49 0.94 -5.89
CA TYR A 39 14.60 1.60 -7.19
C TYR A 39 14.38 3.11 -7.04
N PRO A 40 15.20 3.95 -7.71
CA PRO A 40 14.98 5.39 -7.74
C PRO A 40 13.72 5.72 -8.53
N GLU A 41 13.01 6.76 -8.10
CA GLU A 41 11.74 7.15 -8.72
C GLU A 41 11.93 7.68 -10.14
N GLU A 42 13.12 8.20 -10.46
CA GLU A 42 13.53 8.57 -11.82
C GLU A 42 13.31 7.45 -12.84
N LYS A 43 13.37 6.17 -12.40
CA LYS A 43 13.07 5.01 -13.26
C LYS A 43 11.63 5.03 -13.79
N PHE A 44 10.72 5.59 -13.01
CA PHE A 44 9.29 5.72 -13.31
C PHE A 44 8.92 7.15 -13.73
N GLY A 45 9.90 8.01 -14.01
CA GLY A 45 9.66 9.39 -14.42
C GLY A 45 9.42 10.38 -13.29
N GLY A 46 9.62 9.97 -12.03
CA GLY A 46 9.63 10.87 -10.88
C GLY A 46 10.99 11.50 -10.61
N PHE A 47 11.18 12.00 -9.38
CA PHE A 47 12.36 12.81 -9.01
C PHE A 47 12.92 12.47 -7.62
N TYR A 48 12.23 11.65 -6.83
CA TYR A 48 12.71 11.23 -5.51
C TYR A 48 13.77 10.13 -5.62
N ALA A 49 14.67 10.10 -4.62
CA ALA A 49 15.74 9.11 -4.52
C ALA A 49 15.22 7.67 -4.32
N VAL A 50 14.04 7.53 -3.72
CA VAL A 50 13.36 6.26 -3.48
C VAL A 50 11.94 6.40 -4.01
N THR A 51 11.49 5.40 -4.77
CA THR A 51 10.14 5.38 -5.34
C THR A 51 9.09 5.18 -4.25
N ASP A 52 8.09 6.06 -4.21
CA ASP A 52 6.83 5.80 -3.51
C ASP A 52 5.85 5.10 -4.46
N TYR A 53 5.69 3.78 -4.28
CA TYR A 53 4.76 2.99 -5.10
C TYR A 53 3.29 3.24 -4.75
N ARG A 54 2.99 3.95 -3.65
CA ARG A 54 1.63 4.31 -3.26
C ARG A 54 1.15 5.59 -3.95
N ASP A 55 2.06 6.37 -4.54
CA ASP A 55 1.70 7.56 -5.31
C ASP A 55 0.87 7.15 -6.55
N PRO A 56 -0.35 7.70 -6.72
CA PRO A 56 -1.18 7.44 -7.90
C PRO A 56 -0.47 7.67 -9.24
N VAL A 57 0.41 8.67 -9.34
CA VAL A 57 1.14 8.98 -10.58
C VAL A 57 2.10 7.86 -10.95
N ILE A 58 2.84 7.34 -9.96
CA ILE A 58 3.77 6.22 -10.15
C ILE A 58 3.01 4.94 -10.46
N GLN A 59 1.88 4.71 -9.78
CA GLN A 59 1.05 3.54 -10.07
C GLN A 59 0.49 3.57 -11.49
N ASP A 60 0.00 4.72 -11.94
CA ASP A 60 -0.54 4.89 -13.28
C ASP A 60 0.54 4.67 -14.36
N GLU A 61 1.75 5.19 -14.18
CA GLU A 61 2.88 4.96 -15.12
C GLU A 61 3.28 3.48 -15.16
N ILE A 62 3.36 2.80 -14.01
CA ILE A 62 3.71 1.37 -13.98
C ILE A 62 2.59 0.54 -14.61
N ASN A 63 1.32 0.81 -14.29
CA ASN A 63 0.18 0.06 -14.83
C ASN A 63 -0.04 0.32 -16.33
N ALA A 64 0.33 1.51 -16.83
CA ALA A 64 0.32 1.80 -18.27
C ALA A 64 1.37 1.00 -19.04
N ASN A 65 2.50 0.65 -18.40
CA ASN A 65 3.65 -0.01 -19.02
C ASN A 65 3.95 -1.41 -18.45
N GLY A 66 3.01 -1.99 -17.70
CA GLY A 66 3.26 -3.20 -16.92
C GLY A 66 2.20 -3.46 -15.85
N TRP A 67 2.62 -4.03 -14.73
CA TRP A 67 1.71 -4.45 -13.66
C TRP A 67 2.45 -4.57 -12.32
N MET A 68 1.70 -4.61 -11.22
CA MET A 68 2.25 -4.79 -9.87
C MET A 68 1.46 -5.83 -9.08
N ILE A 69 2.17 -6.65 -8.31
CA ILE A 69 1.58 -7.56 -7.32
C ILE A 69 1.91 -7.02 -5.93
N TRP A 70 0.86 -6.61 -5.23
CA TRP A 70 0.95 -6.04 -3.90
C TRP A 70 0.78 -7.09 -2.79
N PRO A 71 1.40 -6.89 -1.62
CA PRO A 71 1.03 -7.62 -0.43
C PRO A 71 -0.42 -7.33 -0.01
N PRO A 72 -1.03 -8.19 0.83
CA PRO A 72 -2.37 -7.98 1.36
C PRO A 72 -2.56 -6.66 2.10
N VAL A 73 -1.56 -6.21 2.87
CA VAL A 73 -1.57 -4.93 3.58
C VAL A 73 -0.50 -4.04 2.95
N ARG A 74 -0.90 -2.88 2.44
CA ARG A 74 -0.01 -2.02 1.65
C ARG A 74 0.71 -0.96 2.47
N TYR A 75 0.89 -1.18 3.77
CA TYR A 75 1.48 -0.22 4.71
C TYR A 75 2.77 -0.76 5.31
N SER A 76 3.74 0.13 5.49
CA SER A 76 4.89 -0.03 6.37
C SER A 76 4.69 0.80 7.64
N TYR A 77 5.54 0.61 8.65
CA TYR A 77 5.48 1.36 9.92
C TYR A 77 5.76 2.86 9.79
N GLN A 78 6.27 3.33 8.64
CA GLN A 78 6.54 4.75 8.35
C GLN A 78 5.56 5.35 7.34
N THR A 79 4.61 4.56 6.84
CA THR A 79 3.67 5.02 5.82
C THR A 79 2.71 6.04 6.42
N VAL A 80 2.67 7.25 5.85
CA VAL A 80 1.68 8.28 6.19
C VAL A 80 0.36 7.97 5.49
N ASN A 81 -0.75 8.02 6.23
CA ASN A 81 -2.07 7.68 5.73
C ASN A 81 -2.99 8.90 5.54
N ASN A 82 -2.84 9.58 4.41
CA ASN A 82 -3.65 10.77 4.09
C ASN A 82 -5.11 10.45 3.71
N ALA A 83 -5.48 9.18 3.54
CA ALA A 83 -6.79 8.76 3.04
C ALA A 83 -7.78 8.38 4.16
N ILE A 84 -7.64 8.96 5.36
CA ILE A 84 -8.51 8.69 6.50
C ILE A 84 -9.85 9.47 6.41
N PRO A 85 -11.00 8.83 6.67
CA PRO A 85 -12.32 9.51 6.56
C PRO A 85 -12.54 10.63 7.58
N GLU A 86 -11.94 10.50 8.77
CA GLU A 86 -12.05 11.43 9.89
C GLU A 86 -10.69 11.52 10.60
N ALA A 87 -10.47 12.60 11.36
CA ALA A 87 -9.22 12.82 12.08
C ALA A 87 -8.88 11.66 13.02
N ALA A 88 -7.60 11.28 13.06
CA ALA A 88 -7.13 10.23 13.95
C ALA A 88 -7.34 10.58 15.44
N PRO A 89 -7.69 9.59 16.29
CA PRO A 89 -7.99 8.20 15.96
C PRO A 89 -9.38 8.05 15.32
N ALA A 90 -9.44 7.24 14.27
CA ALA A 90 -10.65 6.92 13.54
C ALA A 90 -11.28 5.60 14.04
N LYS A 91 -12.57 5.37 13.79
CA LYS A 91 -13.14 4.03 13.99
C LYS A 91 -12.55 3.01 12.99
N PRO A 92 -12.59 1.69 13.28
CA PRO A 92 -12.15 0.67 12.33
C PRO A 92 -12.79 0.79 10.94
N SER A 93 -11.99 0.63 9.88
CA SER A 93 -12.43 0.88 8.49
C SER A 93 -13.68 0.09 8.07
N TRP A 94 -13.88 -1.10 8.62
CA TRP A 94 -15.05 -1.95 8.34
C TRP A 94 -16.38 -1.42 8.92
N LEU A 95 -16.33 -0.42 9.81
CA LEU A 95 -17.52 0.26 10.37
C LEU A 95 -17.98 1.48 9.56
N TYR A 96 -17.26 1.85 8.49
CA TYR A 96 -17.72 2.89 7.55
C TYR A 96 -18.44 2.25 6.37
N ASP A 97 -19.41 2.98 5.84
CA ASP A 97 -19.89 2.75 4.48
C ASP A 97 -18.77 3.03 3.47
N ARG A 98 -18.84 2.37 2.31
CA ARG A 98 -17.82 2.51 1.25
C ARG A 98 -17.62 3.98 0.87
N LYS A 99 -18.70 4.74 0.73
CA LYS A 99 -18.68 6.17 0.42
C LYS A 99 -17.85 7.01 1.40
N ALA A 100 -18.07 6.79 2.70
CA ALA A 100 -17.34 7.49 3.74
C ALA A 100 -15.88 7.04 3.79
N ARG A 101 -15.64 5.73 3.64
CA ARG A 101 -14.28 5.16 3.65
C ARG A 101 -13.42 5.70 2.51
N CYS A 102 -14.00 5.88 1.33
CA CYS A 102 -13.28 6.33 0.15
C CYS A 102 -13.28 7.86 -0.04
N SER A 103 -13.75 8.66 0.92
CA SER A 103 -14.04 10.08 0.69
C SER A 103 -12.82 10.95 0.38
N GLN A 104 -11.63 10.54 0.83
CA GLN A 104 -10.38 11.27 0.62
C GLN A 104 -9.62 10.84 -0.65
N TYR A 105 -10.08 9.78 -1.34
CA TYR A 105 -9.44 9.37 -2.58
C TYR A 105 -9.88 10.26 -3.75
N PRO A 106 -9.00 10.57 -4.72
CA PRO A 106 -9.33 11.43 -5.86
C PRO A 106 -10.59 11.01 -6.63
N GLN A 107 -10.81 9.70 -6.79
CA GLN A 107 -11.97 9.16 -7.52
C GLN A 107 -13.08 8.61 -6.59
N GLY A 108 -12.98 8.86 -5.28
CA GLY A 108 -13.96 8.40 -4.31
C GLY A 108 -14.13 6.87 -4.33
N GLU A 109 -15.38 6.40 -4.40
CA GLU A 109 -15.70 4.96 -4.38
C GLU A 109 -15.17 4.16 -5.58
N ALA A 110 -14.91 4.85 -6.70
CA ALA A 110 -14.40 4.26 -7.93
C ALA A 110 -12.88 4.15 -7.93
N ASP A 111 -12.20 4.73 -6.93
CA ASP A 111 -10.75 4.78 -6.89
C ASP A 111 -10.14 3.36 -6.73
N PRO A 112 -9.22 2.94 -7.62
CA PRO A 112 -8.53 1.66 -7.50
C PRO A 112 -7.78 1.50 -6.17
N ASN A 113 -7.36 2.60 -5.56
CA ASN A 113 -6.68 2.62 -4.28
C ASN A 113 -7.62 2.54 -3.08
N CYS A 114 -8.94 2.69 -3.24
CA CYS A 114 -9.89 2.39 -2.17
C CYS A 114 -10.13 0.86 -2.02
N ALA A 115 -9.04 0.11 -1.86
CA ALA A 115 -9.03 -1.36 -1.74
C ALA A 115 -8.74 -1.80 -0.30
N VAL A 116 -9.10 -3.05 0.04
CA VAL A 116 -8.94 -3.62 1.39
C VAL A 116 -7.51 -3.48 1.94
N GLY A 117 -6.49 -3.62 1.08
CA GLY A 117 -5.10 -3.50 1.49
C GLY A 117 -4.65 -2.08 1.84
N ASN A 118 -5.43 -1.07 1.45
CA ASN A 118 -5.22 0.34 1.78
C ASN A 118 -6.15 0.83 2.90
N TRP A 119 -6.93 -0.05 3.53
CA TRP A 119 -7.78 0.37 4.64
C TRP A 119 -6.95 0.59 5.91
N ASN A 120 -7.30 1.63 6.68
CA ASN A 120 -6.86 1.74 8.07
C ASN A 120 -7.71 0.79 8.92
N TRP A 121 -7.31 -0.48 9.01
CA TRP A 121 -8.16 -1.55 9.54
C TRP A 121 -8.69 -1.20 10.93
N LEU A 122 -7.80 -0.83 11.85
CA LEU A 122 -8.16 -0.54 13.24
C LEU A 122 -8.51 0.92 13.49
N GLY A 123 -8.06 1.85 12.64
CA GLY A 123 -8.28 3.29 12.82
C GLY A 123 -7.40 3.93 13.91
N THR A 124 -6.46 3.18 14.49
CA THR A 124 -5.61 3.62 15.61
C THR A 124 -4.29 4.26 15.19
N ASP A 125 -4.13 4.53 13.90
CA ASP A 125 -2.92 5.10 13.33
C ASP A 125 -2.77 6.58 13.72
N ASP A 126 -1.56 7.00 14.11
CA ASP A 126 -1.24 8.37 14.48
C ASP A 126 -0.48 9.13 13.37
N GLN A 127 -0.12 8.45 12.28
CA GLN A 127 0.57 9.01 11.12
C GLN A 127 -0.40 9.44 10.02
N ALA A 128 -1.40 10.26 10.35
CA ALA A 128 -2.49 10.65 9.45
C ALA A 128 -2.74 12.15 9.38
#